data_AF-A0A1V6K2L6-F1
#
_entry.id   AF-A0A1V6K2L6-F1
#
_cell.length_a   1.000
_cell.length_b   1.000
_cell.length_c   1.000
_cell.angle_alpha   90.00
_cell.angle_beta   90.00
_cell.angle_gamma   90.00
#
_symmetry.space_group_name_H-M   'P 1'
#
loop_
_entity.id
_entity.type
_entity.pdbx_description
1 polymer ?
#
loop_
_entity_poly.entity_id
_entity_poly.type
_entity_poly.pdbx_seq_one_letter_code
_entity_poly.pdbx_strand_id
1 'polypeptide(L)'
;MPAIPGRFATNVLPVVIAVILWLVGLQSHTFTVEQRAGITPPEVADGLVLCNMEDLDSVTIVFEGRGARVLWDQLNGFPETVSLINASSHPGALPASIPMSFDPGGIRWRGHPFRELAVTRFEPTVAMALIDSMSSRIVAVEVSTVGQIPSRYLWQSVDPPMVTLEGPAAMLSLVDSVGTAVLTAGQRSAEVAVETDSPLLSAWPSAVEARLSRPIPVVSFVDM
;
A
#
# COMPACT_ATOMS: atom_id res chain seq x y z
N MET A 1 60.34 21.85 -48.72
CA MET A 1 59.46 20.68 -48.97
C MET A 1 58.22 20.85 -48.09
N PRO A 2 57.04 21.19 -48.64
CA PRO A 2 55.84 21.33 -47.84
C PRO A 2 55.16 19.97 -47.64
N ALA A 3 54.72 19.71 -46.40
CA ALA A 3 53.97 18.53 -46.02
C ALA A 3 52.56 18.58 -46.62
N ILE A 4 52.10 17.44 -47.15
CA ILE A 4 50.80 17.25 -47.79
C ILE A 4 49.69 17.29 -46.72
N PRO A 5 48.78 18.27 -46.69
CA PRO A 5 47.67 18.33 -45.73
C PRO A 5 46.43 17.63 -46.31
N GLY A 6 46.59 16.45 -46.89
CA GLY A 6 45.56 15.81 -47.73
C GLY A 6 44.83 14.62 -47.12
N ARG A 7 45.40 13.96 -46.09
CA ARG A 7 44.90 12.66 -45.60
C ARG A 7 43.94 12.73 -44.42
N PHE A 8 43.97 13.80 -43.62
CA PHE A 8 43.05 13.95 -42.49
C PHE A 8 41.63 14.34 -42.95
N ALA A 9 41.50 15.15 -44.01
CA ALA A 9 40.20 15.56 -44.53
C ALA A 9 39.40 14.41 -45.17
N THR A 10 40.08 13.43 -45.78
CA THR A 10 39.43 12.33 -46.51
C THR A 10 38.78 11.29 -45.60
N ASN A 11 39.31 11.09 -44.39
CA ASN A 11 38.78 10.12 -43.43
C ASN A 11 37.73 10.71 -42.49
N VAL A 12 37.74 12.04 -42.28
CA VAL A 12 36.78 12.73 -41.40
C VAL A 12 35.43 12.91 -42.10
N LEU A 13 35.43 13.20 -43.40
CA LEU A 13 34.19 13.39 -44.17
C LEU A 13 33.23 12.19 -44.12
N PRO A 14 33.66 10.94 -44.38
CA PRO A 14 32.74 9.78 -44.31
C PRO A 14 32.22 9.54 -42.89
N VAL A 15 33.02 9.83 -41.85
CA VAL A 15 32.57 9.74 -40.46
C VAL A 15 31.49 10.78 -40.18
N VAL A 16 31.69 12.03 -40.61
CA VAL A 16 30.71 13.10 -40.45
C VAL A 16 29.41 12.78 -41.21
N ILE A 17 29.51 12.30 -42.45
CA ILE A 17 28.35 11.88 -43.25
C ILE A 17 27.62 10.71 -42.57
N ALA A 18 28.35 9.71 -42.06
CA ALA A 18 27.75 8.59 -41.33
C ALA A 18 27.03 9.05 -40.07
N VAL A 19 27.59 10.00 -39.31
CA VAL A 19 26.95 10.58 -38.11
C VAL A 19 25.71 11.39 -38.49
N ILE A 20 25.74 12.17 -39.58
CA ILE A 20 24.58 12.92 -40.06
C ILE A 20 23.48 11.97 -40.54
N LEU A 21 23.83 10.95 -41.32
CA LEU A 21 22.86 9.94 -41.79
C LEU A 21 22.26 9.16 -40.62
N TRP A 22 23.06 8.84 -39.61
CA TRP A 22 22.58 8.22 -38.38
C TRP A 22 21.62 9.14 -37.61
N LEU A 23 21.95 10.42 -37.44
CA LEU A 23 21.07 11.43 -36.83
C LEU A 23 19.75 11.61 -37.59
N VAL A 24 19.80 11.64 -38.93
CA VAL A 24 18.61 11.76 -39.79
C VAL A 24 17.76 10.48 -39.70
N GLY A 25 18.39 9.30 -39.69
CA GLY A 25 17.69 8.04 -39.48
C GLY A 25 16.95 8.00 -38.14
N LEU A 26 17.60 8.45 -37.06
CA LEU A 26 17.02 8.54 -35.73
C LEU A 26 15.80 9.48 -35.65
N GLN A 27 15.78 10.57 -36.43
CA GLN A 27 14.64 11.51 -36.44
C GLN A 27 13.33 10.85 -36.89
N SER A 28 13.41 9.85 -37.78
CA SER A 28 12.23 9.13 -38.27
C SER A 28 11.81 7.95 -37.40
N HIS A 29 12.65 7.53 -36.45
CA HIS A 29 12.41 6.34 -35.66
C HIS A 29 11.53 6.64 -34.44
N THR A 30 10.57 5.76 -34.18
CA THR A 30 9.75 5.75 -32.97
C THR A 30 10.45 4.94 -31.89
N PHE A 31 10.63 5.54 -30.72
CA PHE A 31 11.19 4.89 -29.55
C PHE A 31 10.09 4.60 -28.55
N THR A 32 10.04 3.36 -28.07
CA THR A 32 9.20 2.92 -26.96
C THR A 32 10.07 2.81 -25.70
N VAL A 33 9.65 3.46 -24.63
CA VAL A 33 10.36 3.46 -23.34
C VAL A 33 9.40 2.98 -22.26
N GLU A 34 9.83 1.98 -21.51
CA GLU A 34 9.05 1.43 -20.40
C GLU A 34 9.74 1.81 -19.09
N GLN A 35 9.01 2.44 -18.18
CA GLN A 35 9.53 2.79 -16.85
C GLN A 35 8.50 2.44 -15.78
N ARG A 36 8.99 2.03 -14.61
CA ARG A 36 8.13 1.73 -13.46
C ARG A 36 8.03 2.94 -12.55
N ALA A 37 6.82 3.22 -12.08
CA ALA A 37 6.53 4.25 -11.09
C ALA A 37 5.70 3.64 -9.95
N GLY A 38 5.87 4.17 -8.75
CA GLY A 38 4.99 3.85 -7.62
C GLY A 38 3.59 4.40 -7.83
N ILE A 39 2.62 3.89 -7.08
CA ILE A 39 1.23 4.37 -7.15
C ILE A 39 0.96 5.24 -5.93
N THR A 40 0.48 6.46 -6.15
CA THR A 40 -0.02 7.30 -5.05
C THR A 40 -1.42 6.79 -4.67
N PRO A 41 -1.67 6.44 -3.39
CA PRO A 41 -2.99 5.98 -2.96
C PRO A 41 -4.08 7.01 -3.31
N PRO A 42 -5.25 6.57 -3.79
CA PRO A 42 -6.35 7.46 -4.12
C PRO A 42 -6.97 8.04 -2.84
N GLU A 43 -7.43 9.29 -2.92
CA GLU A 43 -8.25 9.88 -1.87
C GLU A 43 -9.67 9.30 -1.94
N VAL A 44 -10.14 8.72 -0.84
CA VAL A 44 -11.51 8.18 -0.73
C VAL A 44 -12.41 9.17 0.00
N ALA A 45 -13.70 9.21 -0.34
CA ALA A 45 -14.67 10.09 0.30
C ALA A 45 -14.82 9.80 1.82
N ASP A 46 -15.30 10.80 2.56
CA ASP A 46 -15.51 10.69 4.00
C ASP A 46 -16.41 9.49 4.37
N GLY A 47 -16.00 8.74 5.39
CA GLY A 47 -16.71 7.54 5.87
C GLY A 47 -16.43 6.27 5.07
N LEU A 48 -15.56 6.34 4.04
CA LEU A 48 -15.06 5.18 3.32
C LEU A 48 -13.58 4.94 3.63
N VAL A 49 -13.14 3.69 3.46
CA VAL A 49 -11.76 3.27 3.69
C VAL A 49 -11.26 2.43 2.52
N LEU A 50 -10.06 2.74 2.05
CA LEU A 50 -9.34 1.90 1.09
C LEU A 50 -8.78 0.68 1.85
N CYS A 51 -9.34 -0.49 1.58
CA CYS A 51 -8.94 -1.72 2.25
C CYS A 51 -7.71 -2.35 1.60
N ASN A 52 -7.68 -2.37 0.27
CA ASN A 52 -6.55 -2.91 -0.49
C ASN A 52 -6.55 -2.37 -1.92
N MET A 53 -5.40 -2.39 -2.57
CA MET A 53 -5.30 -2.35 -4.04
C MET A 53 -4.66 -3.66 -4.47
N GLU A 54 -5.32 -4.43 -5.34
CA GLU A 54 -4.84 -5.77 -5.74
C GLU A 54 -3.38 -5.75 -6.21
N ASP A 55 -2.46 -6.17 -5.35
CA ASP A 55 -1.03 -6.42 -5.58
C ASP A 55 -0.29 -5.36 -6.42
N LEU A 56 -0.69 -4.09 -6.29
CA LEU A 56 -0.22 -2.99 -7.13
C LEU A 56 0.52 -1.94 -6.29
N ASP A 57 1.80 -2.21 -6.03
CA ASP A 57 2.74 -1.23 -5.46
C ASP A 57 3.32 -0.31 -6.55
N SER A 58 3.37 -0.79 -7.79
CA SER A 58 3.96 -0.09 -8.92
C SER A 58 3.26 -0.40 -10.23
N VAL A 59 3.29 0.55 -11.17
CA VAL A 59 2.76 0.40 -12.53
C VAL A 59 3.86 0.67 -13.54
N THR A 60 3.83 -0.07 -14.65
CA THR A 60 4.72 0.18 -15.79
C THR A 60 4.04 1.19 -16.72
N ILE A 61 4.71 2.31 -16.96
CA ILE A 61 4.26 3.36 -17.86
C ILE A 61 5.03 3.20 -19.17
N VAL A 62 4.31 3.06 -20.27
CA VAL A 62 4.87 2.98 -21.61
C VAL A 62 4.77 4.37 -22.23
N PHE A 63 5.92 4.86 -22.67
CA PHE A 63 6.06 6.13 -23.36
C PHE A 63 6.51 5.91 -24.81
N GLU A 64 5.98 6.72 -25.72
CA GLU A 64 6.42 6.74 -27.11
C GLU A 64 6.83 8.15 -27.54
N GLY A 65 7.91 8.21 -28.32
CA GLY A 65 8.46 9.46 -28.81
C GLY A 65 9.24 9.27 -30.10
N ARG A 66 9.65 10.37 -30.72
CA ARG A 66 10.42 10.34 -31.97
C ARG A 66 11.67 11.20 -31.88
N GLY A 67 12.73 10.74 -32.54
CA GLY A 67 13.97 11.49 -32.69
C GLY A 67 15.00 11.30 -31.58
N ALA A 68 16.22 11.78 -31.86
CA ALA A 68 17.38 11.56 -31.00
C ALA A 68 17.29 12.22 -29.61
N ARG A 69 16.39 13.20 -29.44
CA ARG A 69 16.18 13.88 -28.14
C ARG A 69 15.49 12.99 -27.11
N VAL A 70 14.81 11.92 -27.53
CA VAL A 70 14.26 10.91 -26.64
C VAL A 70 15.34 10.29 -25.75
N LEU A 71 16.56 10.10 -26.27
CA LEU A 71 17.68 9.56 -25.50
C LEU A 71 18.10 10.50 -24.35
N TRP A 72 17.99 11.82 -24.56
CA TRP A 72 18.27 12.80 -23.51
C TRP A 72 17.21 12.79 -22.41
N ASP A 73 15.95 12.61 -22.79
CA ASP A 73 14.84 12.49 -21.84
C ASP A 73 15.00 11.23 -20.98
N GLN A 74 15.35 10.08 -21.57
CA GLN A 74 15.59 8.83 -20.83
C GLN A 74 16.68 8.93 -19.74
N LEU A 75 17.69 9.78 -19.95
CA LEU A 75 18.79 9.94 -19.00
C LEU A 75 18.44 10.86 -17.81
N ASN A 76 17.45 11.74 -17.97
CA ASN A 76 17.19 12.83 -17.03
C ASN A 76 15.80 12.82 -16.39
N GLY A 77 14.84 12.07 -16.94
CA GLY A 77 13.49 11.95 -16.40
C GLY A 77 13.22 10.56 -15.85
N PHE A 78 12.79 10.51 -14.59
CA PHE A 78 12.37 9.31 -13.91
C PHE A 78 10.99 9.56 -13.28
N PRO A 79 9.91 8.88 -13.71
CA PRO A 79 8.62 8.95 -13.06
C PRO A 79 8.72 8.25 -11.71
N GLU A 80 8.40 8.97 -10.64
CA GLU A 80 8.52 8.48 -9.28
C GLU A 80 7.20 7.87 -8.82
N THR A 81 6.11 8.63 -8.97
CA THR A 81 4.76 8.15 -8.68
C THR A 81 3.76 8.60 -9.72
N VAL A 82 2.63 7.89 -9.80
CA VAL A 82 1.47 8.27 -10.60
C VAL A 82 0.21 8.22 -9.74
N SER A 83 -0.69 9.19 -9.93
CA SER A 83 -2.00 9.18 -9.27
C SER A 83 -3.04 8.41 -10.08
N LEU A 84 -4.02 7.88 -9.35
CA LEU A 84 -5.21 7.29 -9.94
C LEU A 84 -6.29 8.37 -10.11
N ILE A 85 -7.07 8.26 -11.17
CA ILE A 85 -8.25 9.10 -11.38
C ILE A 85 -9.28 8.72 -10.32
N ASN A 86 -9.67 9.69 -9.50
CA ASN A 86 -10.53 9.45 -8.37
C ASN A 86 -11.92 8.94 -8.84
N ALA A 87 -12.27 7.73 -8.42
CA ALA A 87 -13.59 7.14 -8.64
C ALA A 87 -14.51 7.38 -7.43
N SER A 88 -14.44 8.59 -6.83
CA SER A 88 -15.05 9.02 -5.57
C SER A 88 -16.59 8.91 -5.47
N SER A 89 -17.25 8.30 -6.45
CA SER A 89 -18.68 8.07 -6.45
C SER A 89 -18.97 6.67 -6.98
N HIS A 90 -18.85 5.65 -6.14
CA HIS A 90 -19.44 4.36 -6.44
C HIS A 90 -20.85 4.29 -5.81
N PRO A 91 -21.94 4.26 -6.60
CA PRO A 91 -23.31 4.25 -6.09
C PRO A 91 -23.79 2.83 -5.69
N GLY A 92 -22.86 1.93 -5.34
CA GLY A 92 -23.14 0.51 -5.09
C GLY A 92 -23.14 0.12 -3.61
N ALA A 93 -23.56 -1.12 -3.34
CA ALA A 93 -23.39 -1.74 -2.04
C ALA A 93 -21.90 -1.95 -1.74
N LEU A 94 -21.50 -1.74 -0.50
CA LEU A 94 -20.14 -1.95 -0.01
C LEU A 94 -20.07 -3.26 0.80
N PRO A 95 -18.92 -3.95 0.84
CA PRO A 95 -17.64 -3.61 0.18
C PRO A 95 -17.69 -3.79 -1.35
N ALA A 96 -16.90 -3.01 -2.08
CA ALA A 96 -16.86 -3.05 -3.54
C ALA A 96 -15.43 -2.96 -4.10
N SER A 97 -15.16 -3.77 -5.14
CA SER A 97 -13.95 -3.66 -5.95
C SER A 97 -14.19 -2.68 -7.10
N ILE A 98 -13.51 -1.55 -7.07
CA ILE A 98 -13.71 -0.44 -7.99
C ILE A 98 -12.51 -0.35 -8.95
N PRO A 99 -12.74 -0.44 -10.28
CA PRO A 99 -11.69 -0.20 -11.26
C PRO A 99 -11.32 1.28 -11.30
N MET A 100 -10.02 1.57 -11.18
CA MET A 100 -9.45 2.91 -11.24
C MET A 100 -8.45 3.02 -12.38
N SER A 101 -8.57 4.08 -13.17
CA SER A 101 -7.66 4.38 -14.26
C SER A 101 -6.51 5.27 -13.78
N PHE A 102 -5.33 5.11 -14.38
CA PHE A 102 -4.18 5.99 -14.10
C PHE A 102 -4.35 7.35 -14.77
N ASP A 103 -3.94 8.42 -14.10
CA ASP A 103 -3.93 9.78 -14.64
C ASP A 103 -2.57 10.10 -15.29
N PRO A 104 -2.49 10.25 -16.63
CA PRO A 104 -1.26 10.67 -17.30
C PRO A 104 -0.75 12.05 -16.84
N GLY A 105 -1.65 12.96 -16.44
CA GLY A 105 -1.30 14.28 -15.92
C GLY A 105 -0.84 14.26 -14.47
N GLY A 106 -1.11 13.16 -13.77
CA GLY A 106 -0.80 12.93 -12.36
C GLY A 106 0.57 12.32 -12.09
N ILE A 107 1.44 12.20 -13.11
CA ILE A 107 2.78 11.66 -12.96
C ILE A 107 3.68 12.68 -12.25
N ARG A 108 4.25 12.28 -11.12
CA ARG A 108 5.32 13.02 -10.43
C ARG A 108 6.67 12.55 -10.90
N TRP A 109 7.53 13.51 -11.22
CA TRP A 109 8.84 13.26 -11.82
C TRP A 109 9.95 13.59 -10.83
N ARG A 110 10.92 12.69 -10.74
CA ARG A 110 12.22 12.98 -10.16
C ARG A 110 13.11 13.56 -11.25
N GLY A 111 13.33 14.87 -11.21
CA GLY A 111 14.11 15.61 -12.22
C GLY A 111 13.21 16.46 -13.11
N HIS A 112 13.14 16.13 -14.40
CA HIS A 112 12.33 16.87 -15.37
C HIS A 112 11.31 15.96 -16.07
N PRO A 113 10.10 16.47 -16.39
CA PRO A 113 9.15 15.74 -17.21
C PRO A 113 9.72 15.56 -18.60
N PHE A 114 9.38 14.44 -19.24
CA PHE A 114 9.73 14.23 -20.64
C PHE A 114 9.08 15.29 -21.52
N ARG A 115 9.80 15.68 -22.58
CA ARG A 115 9.35 16.65 -23.58
C ARG A 115 8.98 15.98 -24.88
N GLU A 116 9.74 14.95 -25.25
CA GLU A 116 9.64 14.28 -26.55
C GLU A 116 8.99 12.89 -26.45
N LEU A 117 8.79 12.40 -25.22
CA LEU A 117 8.08 11.16 -24.90
C LEU A 117 6.70 11.48 -24.33
N ALA A 118 5.66 10.90 -24.92
CA ALA A 118 4.29 10.96 -24.44
C ALA A 118 3.85 9.61 -23.86
N VAL A 119 3.05 9.63 -22.79
CA VAL A 119 2.44 8.42 -22.23
C VAL A 119 1.49 7.81 -23.27
N THR A 120 1.66 6.53 -23.59
CA THR A 120 0.77 5.81 -24.50
C THR A 120 -0.12 4.82 -23.79
N ARG A 121 0.41 4.10 -22.79
CA ARG A 121 -0.38 3.17 -21.98
C ARG A 121 0.23 2.90 -20.61
N PHE A 122 -0.58 2.35 -19.73
CA PHE A 122 -0.20 1.81 -18.43
C PHE A 122 -0.37 0.30 -18.43
N GLU A 123 0.55 -0.38 -17.77
CA GLU A 123 0.54 -1.83 -17.57
C GLU A 123 0.68 -2.14 -16.06
N PRO A 124 -0.39 -2.63 -15.39
CA PRO A 124 -1.73 -2.87 -15.95
C PRO A 124 -2.46 -1.57 -16.32
N THR A 125 -3.49 -1.68 -17.18
CA THR A 125 -4.24 -0.50 -17.67
C THR A 125 -5.18 0.08 -16.60
N VAL A 126 -5.64 -0.76 -15.68
CA VAL A 126 -6.57 -0.41 -14.61
C VAL A 126 -6.03 -1.02 -13.31
N ALA A 127 -6.13 -0.28 -12.22
CA ALA A 127 -5.91 -0.77 -10.87
C ALA A 127 -7.25 -1.11 -10.22
N MET A 128 -7.31 -2.21 -9.47
CA MET A 128 -8.51 -2.61 -8.73
C MET A 128 -8.35 -2.20 -7.26
N ALA A 129 -9.21 -1.31 -6.79
CA ALA A 129 -9.23 -0.84 -5.41
C ALA A 129 -10.42 -1.46 -4.66
N LEU A 130 -10.17 -2.12 -3.54
CA LEU A 130 -11.21 -2.60 -2.63
C LEU A 130 -11.54 -1.48 -1.63
N ILE A 131 -12.77 -0.99 -1.69
CA ILE A 131 -13.27 0.06 -0.81
C ILE A 131 -14.42 -0.49 0.03
N ASP A 132 -14.47 -0.07 1.29
CA ASP A 132 -15.54 -0.41 2.21
C ASP A 132 -15.98 0.83 3.03
N SER A 133 -17.13 0.72 3.67
CA SER A 133 -17.60 1.69 4.66
C SER A 133 -16.85 1.54 5.98
N MET A 134 -16.52 2.68 6.59
CA MET A 134 -16.04 2.72 7.97
C MET A 134 -17.21 2.47 8.90
N SER A 135 -17.05 1.56 9.85
CA SER A 135 -18.06 1.24 10.86
C SER A 135 -17.41 1.08 12.23
N SER A 136 -18.24 1.01 13.26
CA SER A 136 -17.82 0.69 14.61
C SER A 136 -18.70 -0.38 15.22
N ARG A 137 -18.09 -1.28 16.00
CA ARG A 137 -18.78 -2.40 16.64
C ARG A 137 -18.19 -2.61 18.03
N ILE A 138 -19.06 -2.88 19.01
CA ILE A 138 -18.65 -3.29 20.34
C ILE A 138 -18.46 -4.80 20.35
N VAL A 139 -17.29 -5.26 20.77
CA VAL A 139 -16.89 -6.66 20.80
C VAL A 139 -16.30 -7.03 22.16
N ALA A 140 -16.37 -8.31 22.50
CA ALA A 140 -15.82 -8.83 23.75
C ALA A 140 -14.30 -8.97 23.67
N VAL A 141 -13.64 -8.79 24.81
CA VAL A 141 -12.19 -8.99 24.92
C VAL A 141 -11.89 -10.39 25.48
N GLU A 142 -11.04 -11.12 24.78
CA GLU A 142 -10.51 -12.41 25.19
C GLU A 142 -9.08 -12.28 25.70
N VAL A 143 -8.81 -12.92 26.84
CA VAL A 143 -7.49 -12.89 27.46
C VAL A 143 -6.63 -14.02 26.94
N SER A 144 -5.56 -13.66 26.22
CA SER A 144 -4.54 -14.61 25.77
C SER A 144 -3.53 -14.87 26.89
N THR A 145 -3.28 -16.14 27.23
CA THR A 145 -2.32 -16.51 28.29
C THR A 145 -1.30 -17.53 27.79
N VAL A 146 -0.05 -17.41 28.27
CA VAL A 146 0.98 -18.44 28.07
C VAL A 146 1.31 -19.10 29.40
N GLY A 147 1.19 -20.44 29.40
CA GLY A 147 1.41 -21.31 30.56
C GLY A 147 0.12 -21.89 31.15
N GLN A 148 0.21 -23.05 31.82
CA GLN A 148 -0.93 -23.61 32.53
C GLN A 148 -1.28 -22.74 33.73
N ILE A 149 -2.49 -22.21 33.70
CA ILE A 149 -3.10 -21.52 34.83
C ILE A 149 -3.38 -22.59 35.88
N PRO A 150 -2.87 -22.46 37.12
CA PRO A 150 -3.15 -23.46 38.13
C PRO A 150 -4.66 -23.58 38.34
N SER A 151 -5.21 -24.79 38.34
CA SER A 151 -6.65 -25.09 38.41
C SER A 151 -7.40 -24.46 39.59
N ARG A 152 -6.65 -24.03 40.61
CA ARG A 152 -7.14 -23.26 41.77
C ARG A 152 -7.33 -21.76 41.50
N TYR A 153 -7.20 -21.28 40.27
CA TYR A 153 -7.45 -19.90 39.87
C TYR A 153 -8.44 -19.87 38.72
N LEU A 154 -9.29 -18.85 38.70
CA LEU A 154 -10.13 -18.52 37.55
C LEU A 154 -9.62 -17.17 37.02
N TRP A 155 -9.27 -17.09 35.73
CA TRP A 155 -9.18 -15.78 35.07
C TRP A 155 -10.60 -15.34 34.80
N GLN A 156 -11.00 -14.15 35.22
CA GLN A 156 -12.42 -13.82 35.04
C GLN A 156 -12.82 -12.37 34.98
N SER A 157 -11.90 -11.40 35.13
CA SER A 157 -12.29 -10.01 34.89
C SER A 157 -11.28 -9.30 34.02
N VAL A 158 -11.73 -8.95 32.82
CA VAL A 158 -11.18 -7.89 31.98
C VAL A 158 -12.03 -6.65 32.24
N ASP A 159 -11.39 -5.52 32.50
CA ASP A 159 -12.06 -4.24 32.69
C ASP A 159 -11.45 -3.16 31.75
N PRO A 160 -12.22 -2.63 30.78
CA PRO A 160 -13.59 -3.03 30.43
C PRO A 160 -13.64 -4.40 29.72
N PRO A 161 -14.73 -5.17 29.88
CA PRO A 161 -14.89 -6.48 29.21
C PRO A 161 -15.23 -6.36 27.72
N MET A 162 -15.58 -5.15 27.28
CA MET A 162 -16.02 -4.82 25.94
C MET A 162 -15.22 -3.63 25.43
N VAL A 163 -14.80 -3.68 24.16
CA VAL A 163 -14.09 -2.60 23.48
C VAL A 163 -14.83 -2.23 22.20
N THR A 164 -14.73 -0.96 21.82
CA THR A 164 -15.21 -0.49 20.53
C THR A 164 -14.10 -0.72 19.51
N LEU A 165 -14.38 -1.55 18.51
CA LEU A 165 -13.56 -1.65 17.32
C LEU A 165 -14.08 -0.70 16.24
N GLU A 166 -13.17 -0.03 15.55
CA GLU A 166 -13.46 0.75 14.35
C GLU A 166 -12.64 0.21 13.16
N GLY A 167 -13.25 0.21 11.98
CA GLY A 167 -12.60 -0.29 10.76
C GLY A 167 -13.58 -0.61 9.63
N PRO A 168 -13.13 -1.30 8.56
CA PRO A 168 -13.99 -1.71 7.46
C PRO A 168 -15.17 -2.59 7.94
N ALA A 169 -16.39 -2.24 7.56
CA ALA A 169 -17.60 -2.93 8.00
C ALA A 169 -17.59 -4.43 7.70
N ALA A 170 -17.10 -4.83 6.52
CA ALA A 170 -16.96 -6.23 6.14
C ALA A 170 -15.98 -6.97 7.05
N MET A 171 -14.86 -6.33 7.42
CA MET A 171 -13.88 -6.92 8.34
C MET A 171 -14.45 -7.04 9.76
N LEU A 172 -15.11 -6.00 10.27
CA LEU A 172 -15.78 -6.03 11.57
C LEU A 172 -16.89 -7.07 11.68
N SER A 173 -17.53 -7.43 10.56
CA SER A 173 -18.54 -8.49 10.53
C SER A 173 -17.97 -9.89 10.81
N LEU A 174 -16.67 -10.08 10.56
CA LEU A 174 -15.94 -11.34 10.79
C LEU A 174 -15.31 -11.42 12.18
N VAL A 175 -15.29 -10.31 12.93
CA VAL A 175 -14.69 -10.25 14.27
C VAL A 175 -15.78 -10.42 15.32
N ASP A 176 -15.69 -11.50 16.09
CA ASP A 176 -16.59 -11.77 17.22
C ASP A 176 -16.00 -11.33 18.57
N SER A 177 -14.67 -11.44 18.71
CA SER A 177 -13.91 -11.06 19.90
C SER A 177 -12.50 -10.60 19.52
N VAL A 178 -11.82 -9.94 20.45
CA VAL A 178 -10.45 -9.43 20.26
C VAL A 178 -9.55 -9.96 21.33
N GLY A 179 -8.38 -10.45 20.93
CA GLY A 179 -7.36 -10.92 21.86
C GLY A 179 -6.65 -9.77 22.57
N THR A 180 -6.14 -10.04 23.76
CA THR A 180 -5.12 -9.20 24.39
C THR A 180 -3.72 -9.73 24.09
N ALA A 181 -2.71 -8.89 24.26
CA ALA A 181 -1.32 -9.34 24.33
C ALA A 181 -1.16 -10.46 25.38
N VAL A 182 -0.19 -11.33 25.16
CA VAL A 182 -0.03 -12.55 25.94
C VAL A 182 0.38 -12.25 27.39
N LEU A 183 -0.43 -12.70 28.34
CA LEU A 183 -0.12 -12.64 29.76
C LEU A 183 0.74 -13.83 30.21
N THR A 184 1.74 -13.55 31.04
CA THR A 184 2.56 -14.57 31.69
C THR A 184 1.93 -15.04 33.00
N ALA A 185 1.84 -16.36 33.20
CA ALA A 185 1.31 -16.95 34.42
C ALA A 185 2.08 -16.49 35.68
N GLY A 186 1.38 -15.81 36.62
CA GLY A 186 1.94 -15.38 37.90
C GLY A 186 1.58 -13.95 38.32
N GLN A 187 1.12 -13.10 37.39
CA GLN A 187 0.68 -11.74 37.68
C GLN A 187 -0.78 -11.70 38.15
N ARG A 188 -1.07 -10.96 39.23
CA ARG A 188 -2.43 -10.84 39.79
C ARG A 188 -3.30 -9.84 39.03
N SER A 189 -2.69 -8.80 38.48
CA SER A 189 -3.32 -7.76 37.66
C SER A 189 -2.28 -7.25 36.68
N ALA A 190 -2.69 -6.98 35.45
CA ALA A 190 -1.85 -6.38 34.42
C ALA A 190 -2.72 -5.56 33.46
N GLU A 191 -2.23 -4.40 33.06
CA GLU A 191 -2.76 -3.67 31.92
C GLU A 191 -2.18 -4.30 30.65
N VAL A 192 -3.05 -4.62 29.70
CA VAL A 192 -2.71 -5.39 28.51
C VAL A 192 -3.25 -4.69 27.28
N ALA A 193 -2.42 -4.57 26.25
CA ALA A 193 -2.85 -4.04 24.97
C ALA A 193 -3.87 -4.97 24.31
N VAL A 194 -4.86 -4.38 23.67
CA VAL A 194 -5.79 -5.08 22.77
C VAL A 194 -5.07 -5.26 21.43
N GLU A 195 -4.96 -6.51 20.97
CA GLU A 195 -4.27 -6.84 19.72
C GLU A 195 -5.29 -7.05 18.60
N THR A 196 -5.13 -6.29 17.52
CA THR A 196 -5.88 -6.48 16.28
C THR A 196 -5.00 -7.15 15.23
N ASP A 197 -5.53 -8.15 14.53
CA ASP A 197 -4.78 -8.89 13.50
C ASP A 197 -4.59 -8.10 12.20
N SER A 198 -5.10 -6.86 12.13
CA SER A 198 -5.10 -6.04 10.93
C SER A 198 -4.79 -4.57 11.25
N PRO A 199 -3.91 -3.90 10.49
CA PRO A 199 -3.64 -2.47 10.66
C PRO A 199 -4.82 -1.58 10.29
N LEU A 200 -5.86 -2.13 9.66
CA LEU A 200 -7.10 -1.41 9.32
C LEU A 200 -8.10 -1.38 10.49
N LEU A 201 -7.84 -2.10 11.57
CA LEU A 201 -8.69 -2.16 12.75
C LEU A 201 -8.04 -1.38 13.90
N SER A 202 -8.81 -0.49 14.51
CA SER A 202 -8.44 0.21 15.74
C SER A 202 -9.37 -0.19 16.88
N ALA A 203 -8.83 -0.27 18.10
CA ALA A 203 -9.59 -0.61 19.30
C ALA A 203 -9.58 0.55 20.31
N TRP A 204 -10.73 0.82 20.90
CA TRP A 204 -10.88 1.79 21.98
C TRP A 204 -11.70 1.22 23.15
N PRO A 205 -11.16 1.21 24.39
CA PRO A 205 -9.77 1.53 24.74
C PRO A 205 -8.78 0.55 24.10
N SER A 206 -7.56 1.02 23.82
CA SER A 206 -6.48 0.20 23.25
C SER A 206 -5.77 -0.68 24.28
N ALA A 207 -6.08 -0.50 25.56
CA ALA A 207 -5.59 -1.32 26.66
C ALA A 207 -6.71 -1.59 27.66
N VAL A 208 -6.65 -2.76 28.29
CA VAL A 208 -7.62 -3.23 29.27
C VAL A 208 -6.90 -3.81 30.48
N GLU A 209 -7.52 -3.75 31.66
CA GLU A 209 -6.97 -4.38 32.86
C GLU A 209 -7.45 -5.83 32.98
N ALA A 210 -6.53 -6.78 32.96
CA ALA A 210 -6.80 -8.19 33.21
C ALA A 210 -6.44 -8.56 34.66
N ARG A 211 -7.37 -9.18 35.39
CA ARG A 211 -7.16 -9.61 36.79
C ARG A 211 -7.42 -11.10 36.99
N LEU A 212 -6.57 -11.72 37.82
CA LEU A 212 -6.75 -13.08 38.34
C LEU A 212 -7.59 -13.05 39.61
N SER A 213 -8.67 -13.84 39.67
CA SER A 213 -9.43 -14.06 40.90
C SER A 213 -9.09 -15.42 41.51
N ARG A 214 -9.09 -15.49 42.84
CA ARG A 214 -9.10 -16.78 43.55
C ARG A 214 -10.54 -17.32 43.50
N PRO A 215 -10.77 -18.61 43.20
CA PRO A 215 -12.08 -19.22 43.32
C PRO A 215 -12.54 -19.07 44.76
N ILE A 216 -13.79 -18.64 44.92
CA ILE A 216 -14.44 -18.56 46.22
C ILE A 216 -14.48 -19.99 46.78
N PRO A 217 -13.94 -20.26 47.99
CA PRO A 217 -14.04 -21.59 48.57
C PRO A 217 -15.51 -21.91 48.81
N VAL A 218 -16.03 -22.94 48.13
CA VAL A 218 -17.33 -23.54 48.46
C VAL A 218 -17.12 -24.29 49.77
N VAL A 219 -17.50 -23.67 50.89
CA VAL A 219 -17.61 -24.38 52.16
C VAL A 219 -18.86 -25.25 52.07
N SER A 220 -18.70 -26.51 51.68
CA SER A 220 -19.77 -27.49 51.86
C SER A 220 -19.80 -27.84 53.35
N PHE A 221 -20.81 -27.35 54.06
CA PHE A 221 -21.14 -27.90 55.37
C PHE A 221 -21.66 -29.32 55.12
N VAL A 222 -20.85 -30.31 55.46
CA VAL A 222 -21.35 -31.68 55.61
C VAL A 222 -22.08 -31.66 56.94
N ASP A 223 -23.41 -31.74 56.90
CA ASP A 223 -24.24 -31.91 58.09
C ASP A 223 -23.69 -33.08 58.92
N MET A 224 -23.38 -32.81 60.19
CA MET A 224 -23.03 -33.82 61.20
C MET A 224 -24.29 -34.54 61.68
#